data_AF-A0A1Z4GN06-F1
#
_entry.id   AF-A0A1Z4GN06-F1
#
_cell.length_a   1.000
_cell.length_b   1.000
_cell.length_c   1.000
_cell.angle_alpha   90.00
_cell.angle_beta   90.00
_cell.angle_gamma   90.00
#
_symmetry.space_group_name_H-M   'P 1'
#
loop_
_entity.id
_entity.type
_entity.pdbx_description
1 polymer ?
#
loop_
_entity_poly.entity_id
_entity_poly.type
_entity_poly.pdbx_seq_one_letter_code
_entity_poly.pdbx_strand_id
1 'polypeptide(L)'
;MKINLFKRNKNQVTATKRQLIEALRRRDTAAIHNLTMRSQNIIGEEKLTEIVNEVLCECDAESYSWFFASFVGQFRYQQMQQAAQNNVFHILVNAGLEPGKDFSLGLDGEMIVSDRAKQILLNHLPQEQRRFFEAQLQVSQVADPIVAIEKQLGCPFYTNLTEIAACQVQELNNPQAAAYLGVLLAGLVKRHPALQDVDFPTKFIVNTLQGLPQQRVTAILNDPETDPQFDEVIIFQDLLAAMAEPEMSETEDCNSLEQLKKLDTVWCGEYRLAEIVASLEELSRE
;
A
#
# COMPACT_ATOMS: atom_id res chain seq x y z
N MET A 1 -51.27 12.17 -26.88
CA MET A 1 -50.56 11.04 -27.51
C MET A 1 -49.04 11.25 -27.37
N LYS A 2 -48.42 10.83 -26.24
CA LYS A 2 -46.98 11.02 -25.93
C LYS A 2 -46.13 9.74 -26.11
N ILE A 3 -46.76 8.62 -26.46
CA ILE A 3 -46.15 7.28 -26.45
C ILE A 3 -45.01 7.14 -27.49
N ASN A 4 -45.12 7.79 -28.65
CA ASN A 4 -44.08 7.74 -29.70
C ASN A 4 -42.83 8.56 -29.34
N LEU A 5 -42.95 9.66 -28.59
CA LEU A 5 -41.82 10.44 -28.11
C LEU A 5 -41.01 9.68 -27.05
N PHE A 6 -41.68 8.97 -26.13
CA PHE A 6 -41.02 8.12 -25.15
C PHE A 6 -40.26 6.95 -25.78
N LYS A 7 -40.85 6.26 -26.78
CA LYS A 7 -40.14 5.20 -27.53
C LYS A 7 -38.93 5.74 -28.30
N ARG A 8 -39.05 6.92 -28.92
CA ARG A 8 -37.96 7.56 -29.67
C ARG A 8 -36.82 7.98 -28.75
N ASN A 9 -37.11 8.61 -27.61
CA ASN A 9 -36.11 8.95 -26.59
C ASN A 9 -35.43 7.72 -25.99
N LYS A 10 -36.18 6.64 -25.68
CA LYS A 10 -35.58 5.42 -25.12
C LYS A 10 -34.62 4.75 -26.12
N ASN A 11 -34.99 4.70 -27.40
CA ASN A 11 -34.10 4.22 -28.46
C ASN A 11 -32.88 5.11 -28.66
N GLN A 12 -33.04 6.44 -28.52
CA GLN A 12 -31.96 7.40 -28.61
C GLN A 12 -30.95 7.19 -27.47
N VAL A 13 -31.42 7.04 -26.23
CA VAL A 13 -30.61 6.77 -25.04
C VAL A 13 -29.79 5.49 -25.20
N THR A 14 -30.41 4.39 -25.64
CA THR A 14 -29.69 3.12 -25.87
C THR A 14 -28.67 3.24 -27.02
N ALA A 15 -28.98 3.98 -28.08
CA ALA A 15 -28.06 4.20 -29.19
C ALA A 15 -26.86 5.07 -28.76
N THR A 16 -27.09 6.16 -28.03
CA THR A 16 -26.05 7.04 -27.48
C THR A 16 -25.12 6.25 -26.56
N LYS A 17 -25.67 5.42 -25.67
CA LYS A 17 -24.88 4.54 -24.78
C LYS A 17 -23.93 3.63 -25.58
N ARG A 18 -24.43 2.93 -26.60
CA ARG A 18 -23.60 2.04 -27.44
C ARG A 18 -22.51 2.80 -28.21
N GLN A 19 -22.84 3.99 -28.73
CA GLN A 19 -21.88 4.81 -29.47
C GLN A 19 -20.78 5.36 -28.57
N LEU A 20 -21.12 5.77 -27.34
CA LEU A 20 -20.15 6.22 -26.35
C LEU A 20 -19.21 5.09 -25.93
N ILE A 21 -19.72 3.88 -25.68
CA ILE A 21 -18.88 2.70 -25.36
C ILE A 21 -17.88 2.42 -26.49
N GLU A 22 -18.35 2.44 -27.75
CA GLU A 22 -17.48 2.17 -28.90
C GLU A 22 -16.40 3.26 -29.08
N ALA A 23 -16.78 4.52 -28.90
CA ALA A 23 -15.84 5.64 -28.99
C ALA A 23 -14.80 5.62 -27.86
N LEU A 24 -15.20 5.23 -26.64
CA LEU A 24 -14.31 5.02 -25.50
C LEU A 24 -13.31 3.89 -25.74
N ARG A 25 -13.78 2.73 -26.24
CA ARG A 25 -12.90 1.60 -26.58
C ARG A 25 -11.85 1.97 -27.61
N ARG A 26 -12.19 2.82 -28.58
CA ARG A 26 -11.27 3.31 -29.61
C ARG A 26 -10.40 4.48 -29.14
N ARG A 27 -10.61 5.00 -27.93
CA ARG A 27 -9.97 6.20 -27.41
C ARG A 27 -10.09 7.40 -28.37
N ASP A 28 -11.26 7.50 -29.04
CA ASP A 28 -11.53 8.52 -30.06
C ASP A 28 -12.14 9.78 -29.41
N THR A 29 -11.27 10.74 -29.07
CA THR A 29 -11.67 11.99 -28.41
C THR A 29 -12.62 12.83 -29.26
N ALA A 30 -12.43 12.84 -30.58
CA ALA A 30 -13.27 13.61 -31.50
C ALA A 30 -14.68 12.99 -31.59
N ALA A 31 -14.78 11.67 -31.67
CA ALA A 31 -16.06 10.98 -31.66
C ALA A 31 -16.82 11.21 -30.35
N ILE A 32 -16.14 11.10 -29.20
CA ILE A 32 -16.75 11.37 -27.89
C ILE A 32 -17.24 12.82 -27.81
N HIS A 33 -16.40 13.80 -28.16
CA HIS A 33 -16.80 15.21 -28.10
C HIS A 33 -18.02 15.52 -28.99
N ASN A 34 -18.02 15.01 -30.22
CA ASN A 34 -19.13 15.18 -31.15
C ASN A 34 -20.41 14.48 -30.66
N LEU A 35 -20.30 13.28 -30.09
CA LEU A 35 -21.43 12.54 -29.52
C LEU A 35 -22.01 13.26 -28.31
N THR A 36 -21.17 13.80 -27.42
CA THR A 36 -21.58 14.56 -26.23
C THR A 36 -22.34 15.83 -26.64
N MET A 37 -21.76 16.65 -27.52
CA MET A 37 -22.39 17.88 -28.03
C MET A 37 -23.73 17.59 -28.72
N ARG A 38 -23.78 16.55 -29.55
CA ARG A 38 -25.01 16.17 -30.25
C ARG A 38 -26.07 15.62 -29.29
N SER A 39 -25.66 14.81 -28.32
CA SER A 39 -26.59 14.18 -27.38
C SER A 39 -27.15 15.19 -26.38
N GLN A 40 -26.34 16.16 -25.92
CA GLN A 40 -26.81 17.22 -25.02
C GLN A 40 -27.99 17.99 -25.65
N ASN A 41 -27.90 18.29 -26.95
CA ASN A 41 -28.97 18.97 -27.69
C ASN A 41 -30.25 18.13 -27.89
N ILE A 42 -30.16 16.79 -27.83
CA ILE A 42 -31.27 15.90 -28.16
C ILE A 42 -31.96 15.36 -26.90
N ILE A 43 -31.19 14.90 -25.92
CA ILE A 43 -31.70 14.23 -24.72
C ILE A 43 -31.50 15.05 -23.43
N GLY A 44 -30.81 16.18 -23.51
CA GLY A 44 -30.53 17.05 -22.37
C GLY A 44 -29.29 16.64 -21.57
N GLU A 45 -28.73 17.60 -20.84
CA GLU A 45 -27.49 17.44 -20.06
C GLU A 45 -27.63 16.42 -18.93
N GLU A 46 -28.70 16.50 -18.15
CA GLU A 46 -28.94 15.61 -17.01
C GLU A 46 -29.00 14.13 -17.45
N LYS A 47 -29.73 13.84 -18.54
CA LYS A 47 -29.84 12.47 -19.07
C LYS A 47 -28.54 12.01 -19.72
N LEU A 48 -27.78 12.91 -20.33
CA LEU A 48 -26.47 12.59 -20.88
C LEU A 48 -25.48 12.23 -19.77
N THR A 49 -25.48 12.97 -18.66
CA THR A 49 -24.65 12.68 -17.49
C THR A 49 -24.97 11.30 -16.90
N GLU A 50 -26.26 10.95 -16.77
CA GLU A 50 -26.66 9.59 -16.35
C GLU A 50 -26.11 8.51 -17.30
N ILE A 51 -26.22 8.71 -18.62
CA ILE A 51 -25.69 7.76 -19.61
C ILE A 51 -24.18 7.65 -19.52
N VAL A 52 -23.46 8.78 -19.39
CA VAL A 52 -22.00 8.77 -19.27
C VAL A 52 -21.59 8.02 -18.01
N ASN A 53 -22.27 8.25 -16.88
CA ASN A 53 -22.01 7.51 -15.64
C ASN A 53 -22.26 6.01 -15.81
N GLU A 54 -23.38 5.61 -16.42
CA GLU A 54 -23.65 4.20 -16.72
C GLU A 54 -22.59 3.57 -17.64
N VAL A 55 -22.15 4.30 -18.66
CA VAL A 55 -21.11 3.84 -19.60
C VAL A 55 -19.78 3.65 -18.88
N LEU A 56 -19.39 4.61 -18.04
CA LEU A 56 -18.14 4.56 -17.28
C LEU A 56 -18.15 3.42 -16.25
N CYS A 57 -19.30 3.09 -15.66
CA CYS A 57 -19.46 1.90 -14.82
C CYS A 57 -19.36 0.58 -15.61
N GLU A 58 -19.52 0.57 -16.93
CA GLU A 58 -19.39 -0.63 -17.75
C GLU A 58 -17.99 -0.79 -18.39
N CYS A 59 -17.11 0.20 -18.19
CA CYS A 59 -15.76 0.24 -18.74
C CYS A 59 -14.71 -0.36 -17.79
N ASP A 60 -13.59 -0.82 -18.37
CA ASP A 60 -12.40 -1.18 -17.61
C ASP A 60 -11.73 0.06 -16.98
N ALA A 61 -10.86 -0.17 -15.99
CA ALA A 61 -10.18 0.88 -15.23
C ALA A 61 -9.30 1.78 -16.12
N GLU A 62 -8.67 1.24 -17.16
CA GLU A 62 -7.85 2.03 -18.09
C GLU A 62 -8.70 3.01 -18.90
N SER A 63 -9.84 2.56 -19.42
CA SER A 63 -10.78 3.36 -20.19
C SER A 63 -11.42 4.46 -19.34
N TYR A 64 -11.74 4.14 -18.08
CA TYR A 64 -12.20 5.11 -17.09
C TYR A 64 -11.15 6.19 -16.85
N SER A 65 -9.92 5.78 -16.55
CA SER A 65 -8.80 6.68 -16.23
C SER A 65 -8.46 7.58 -17.42
N TRP A 66 -8.40 7.00 -18.62
CA TRP A 66 -8.16 7.72 -19.86
C TRP A 66 -9.22 8.78 -20.14
N PHE A 67 -10.50 8.47 -19.90
CA PHE A 67 -11.60 9.42 -20.12
C PHE A 67 -11.46 10.64 -19.19
N PHE A 68 -11.30 10.43 -17.89
CA PHE A 68 -11.17 11.55 -16.96
C PHE A 68 -9.90 12.37 -17.20
N ALA A 69 -8.76 11.71 -17.46
CA ALA A 69 -7.52 12.38 -17.82
C ALA A 69 -7.67 13.27 -19.06
N SER A 70 -8.38 12.78 -20.08
CA SER A 70 -8.54 13.46 -21.38
C SER A 70 -9.54 14.61 -21.33
N PHE A 71 -10.62 14.49 -20.56
CA PHE A 71 -11.73 15.47 -20.58
C PHE A 71 -11.78 16.39 -19.36
N VAL A 72 -11.31 15.95 -18.19
CA VAL A 72 -11.18 16.79 -16.99
C VAL A 72 -9.76 17.35 -16.85
N GLY A 73 -8.79 16.73 -17.53
CA GLY A 73 -7.39 17.10 -17.54
C GLY A 73 -6.60 16.32 -16.48
N GLN A 74 -5.39 15.90 -16.86
CA GLN A 74 -4.50 15.06 -16.05
C GLN A 74 -4.34 15.57 -14.61
N PHE A 75 -4.07 16.87 -14.44
CA PHE A 75 -3.85 17.47 -13.12
C PHE A 75 -5.08 17.38 -12.21
N ARG A 76 -6.26 17.70 -12.74
CA ARG A 76 -7.52 17.63 -11.97
C ARG A 76 -7.90 16.19 -11.67
N TYR A 77 -7.67 15.28 -12.61
CA TYR A 77 -7.88 13.85 -12.38
C TYR A 77 -7.02 13.33 -11.23
N GLN A 78 -5.73 13.69 -11.18
CA GLN A 78 -4.84 13.32 -10.06
C GLN A 78 -5.33 13.88 -8.72
N GLN A 79 -5.80 15.14 -8.69
CA GLN A 79 -6.40 15.71 -7.47
C GLN A 79 -7.66 14.96 -7.03
N MET A 80 -8.53 14.59 -7.97
CA MET A 80 -9.73 13.81 -7.68
C MET A 80 -9.37 12.42 -7.13
N GLN A 81 -8.38 11.77 -7.72
CA GLN A 81 -7.90 10.46 -7.28
C GLN A 81 -7.34 10.53 -5.85
N GLN A 82 -6.50 11.53 -5.56
CA GLN A 82 -5.94 11.74 -4.23
C GLN A 82 -7.04 12.05 -3.19
N ALA A 83 -8.02 12.88 -3.54
CA ALA A 83 -9.16 13.16 -2.65
C ALA A 83 -10.00 11.91 -2.40
N ALA A 84 -10.24 11.09 -3.41
CA ALA A 84 -10.96 9.83 -3.28
C ALA A 84 -10.18 8.84 -2.37
N GLN A 85 -8.88 8.70 -2.56
CA GLN A 85 -8.02 7.87 -1.72
C GLN A 85 -8.03 8.34 -0.26
N ASN A 86 -7.88 9.65 -0.02
CA ASN A 86 -7.94 10.22 1.33
C ASN A 86 -9.29 9.94 2.00
N ASN A 87 -10.40 10.03 1.25
CA ASN A 87 -11.72 9.70 1.78
C ASN A 87 -11.85 8.22 2.17
N VAL A 88 -11.31 7.31 1.36
CA VAL A 88 -11.29 5.87 1.69
C VAL A 88 -10.47 5.62 2.95
N PHE A 89 -9.29 6.25 3.07
CA PHE A 89 -8.48 6.21 4.30
C PHE A 89 -9.27 6.70 5.51
N HIS A 90 -9.94 7.86 5.41
CA HIS A 90 -10.76 8.39 6.50
C HIS A 90 -11.89 7.44 6.90
N ILE A 91 -12.58 6.81 5.94
CA ILE A 91 -13.64 5.83 6.24
C ILE A 91 -13.07 4.64 7.04
N LEU A 92 -11.93 4.10 6.63
CA LEU A 92 -11.31 2.94 7.26
C LEU A 92 -10.80 3.27 8.67
N VAL A 93 -10.08 4.40 8.83
CA VAL A 93 -9.58 4.85 10.14
C VAL A 93 -10.74 5.14 11.09
N ASN A 94 -11.80 5.82 10.63
CA ASN A 94 -12.96 6.13 11.47
C ASN A 94 -13.73 4.86 11.89
N ALA A 95 -13.59 3.76 11.14
CA ALA A 95 -14.14 2.46 11.50
C ALA A 95 -13.23 1.66 12.45
N GLY A 96 -12.13 2.26 12.92
CA GLY A 96 -11.18 1.65 13.86
C GLY A 96 -10.21 0.66 13.21
N LEU A 97 -9.91 0.84 11.92
CA LEU A 97 -8.92 0.05 11.20
C LEU A 97 -7.58 0.78 11.14
N GLU A 98 -6.51 0.02 11.22
CA GLU A 98 -5.14 0.55 11.32
C GLU A 98 -4.44 0.48 9.95
N PRO A 99 -3.92 1.61 9.42
CA PRO A 99 -3.06 1.60 8.25
C PRO A 99 -1.83 0.70 8.46
N GLY A 100 -1.42 -0.05 7.43
CA GLY A 100 -0.33 -1.02 7.47
C GLY A 100 -0.71 -2.40 7.99
N LYS A 101 -1.83 -2.52 8.73
CA LYS A 101 -2.36 -3.78 9.25
C LYS A 101 -3.63 -4.20 8.54
N ASP A 102 -4.61 -3.31 8.50
CA ASP A 102 -5.91 -3.55 7.91
C ASP A 102 -5.99 -3.07 6.46
N PHE A 103 -5.16 -2.10 6.08
CA PHE A 103 -5.06 -1.61 4.71
C PHE A 103 -3.78 -0.83 4.44
N SER A 104 -3.30 -0.82 3.20
CA SER A 104 -2.13 -0.03 2.76
C SER A 104 -2.28 0.37 1.28
N LEU A 105 -1.45 1.31 0.84
CA LEU A 105 -1.37 1.70 -0.57
C LEU A 105 -0.12 1.07 -1.21
N GLY A 106 -0.32 0.30 -2.27
CA GLY A 106 0.72 -0.21 -3.14
C GLY A 106 1.35 0.90 -4.00
N LEU A 107 2.55 0.62 -4.53
CA LEU A 107 3.34 1.56 -5.35
C LEU A 107 2.70 1.87 -6.72
N ASP A 108 1.83 0.98 -7.18
CA ASP A 108 0.99 1.13 -8.37
C ASP A 108 -0.30 1.93 -8.11
N GLY A 109 -0.51 2.37 -6.87
CA GLY A 109 -1.74 3.06 -6.44
C GLY A 109 -2.89 2.10 -6.17
N GLU A 110 -2.66 0.78 -6.19
CA GLU A 110 -3.63 -0.21 -5.73
C GLU A 110 -3.72 -0.19 -4.20
N MET A 111 -4.92 -0.33 -3.65
CA MET A 111 -5.11 -0.41 -2.21
C MET A 111 -5.18 -1.88 -1.79
N ILE A 112 -4.29 -2.28 -0.90
CA ILE A 112 -4.33 -3.59 -0.25
C ILE A 112 -5.24 -3.45 0.96
N VAL A 113 -6.24 -4.32 1.11
CA VAL A 113 -7.22 -4.26 2.20
C VAL A 113 -7.43 -5.64 2.81
N SER A 114 -7.59 -5.71 4.13
CA SER A 114 -8.01 -6.91 4.84
C SER A 114 -9.48 -7.22 4.54
N ASP A 115 -9.92 -8.46 4.81
CA ASP A 115 -11.33 -8.84 4.66
C ASP A 115 -12.27 -7.95 5.48
N ARG A 116 -11.82 -7.51 6.66
CA ARG A 116 -12.56 -6.60 7.52
C ARG A 116 -12.68 -5.20 6.90
N ALA A 117 -11.58 -4.67 6.36
CA ALA A 117 -11.58 -3.40 5.63
C ALA A 117 -12.48 -3.45 4.40
N LYS A 118 -12.41 -4.55 3.64
CA LYS A 118 -13.28 -4.82 2.49
C LYS A 118 -14.76 -4.76 2.88
N GLN A 119 -15.16 -5.44 3.96
CA GLN A 119 -16.56 -5.44 4.41
C GLN A 119 -17.03 -4.03 4.83
N ILE A 120 -16.17 -3.25 5.49
CA ILE A 120 -16.50 -1.87 5.87
C ILE A 120 -16.71 -1.00 4.64
N LEU A 121 -15.86 -1.11 3.61
CA LEU A 121 -16.03 -0.36 2.35
C LEU A 121 -17.30 -0.77 1.61
N LEU A 122 -17.57 -2.07 1.51
CA LEU A 122 -18.80 -2.57 0.88
C LEU A 122 -20.06 -2.08 1.61
N ASN A 123 -20.01 -1.94 2.93
CA ASN A 123 -21.14 -1.43 3.72
C ASN A 123 -21.43 0.06 3.48
N HIS A 124 -20.44 0.84 3.08
CA HIS A 124 -20.61 2.25 2.71
C HIS A 124 -21.21 2.44 1.31
N LEU A 125 -21.27 1.38 0.49
CA LEU A 125 -21.82 1.45 -0.86
C LEU A 125 -23.31 1.09 -0.91
N PRO A 126 -24.09 1.75 -1.79
CA PRO A 126 -25.45 1.34 -2.13
C PRO A 126 -25.49 -0.12 -2.60
N GLN A 127 -26.54 -0.85 -2.23
CA GLN A 127 -26.65 -2.29 -2.45
C GLN A 127 -26.45 -2.71 -3.92
N GLU A 128 -26.90 -1.87 -4.85
CA GLU A 128 -26.78 -2.08 -6.31
C GLU A 128 -25.33 -2.00 -6.80
N GLN A 129 -24.47 -1.23 -6.10
CA GLN A 129 -23.07 -1.02 -6.46
C GLN A 129 -22.12 -2.00 -5.75
N ARG A 130 -22.57 -2.64 -4.66
CA ARG A 130 -21.75 -3.60 -3.89
C ARG A 130 -21.21 -4.74 -4.74
N ARG A 131 -22.06 -5.38 -5.55
CA ARG A 131 -21.65 -6.52 -6.41
C ARG A 131 -20.61 -6.13 -7.44
N PHE A 132 -20.72 -4.92 -7.99
CA PHE A 132 -19.78 -4.42 -8.98
C PHE A 132 -18.44 -4.10 -8.34
N PHE A 133 -18.47 -3.41 -7.20
CA PHE A 133 -17.26 -3.10 -6.43
C PHE A 133 -16.58 -4.36 -5.88
N GLU A 134 -17.36 -5.35 -5.44
CA GLU A 134 -16.84 -6.64 -4.98
C GLU A 134 -16.15 -7.44 -6.09
N ALA A 135 -16.62 -7.32 -7.34
CA ALA A 135 -15.98 -7.92 -8.51
C ALA A 135 -14.71 -7.16 -8.96
N GLN A 136 -14.64 -5.85 -8.69
CA GLN A 136 -13.46 -5.01 -8.98
C GLN A 136 -12.40 -5.03 -7.88
N LEU A 137 -12.80 -5.33 -6.64
CA LEU A 137 -11.92 -5.75 -5.56
C LEU A 137 -11.41 -7.15 -5.87
N GLN A 138 -10.62 -7.28 -6.95
CA GLN A 138 -9.72 -8.39 -7.07
C GLN A 138 -8.85 -8.34 -5.83
N VAL A 139 -8.97 -9.39 -5.01
CA VAL A 139 -7.95 -9.70 -4.03
C VAL A 139 -6.72 -9.97 -4.89
N SER A 140 -5.94 -8.92 -5.16
CA SER A 140 -4.58 -9.07 -5.63
C SER A 140 -3.98 -10.09 -4.69
N GLN A 141 -3.57 -11.24 -5.24
CA GLN A 141 -2.93 -12.29 -4.44
C GLN A 141 -1.91 -11.57 -3.60
N VAL A 142 -2.11 -11.54 -2.27
CA VAL A 142 -1.33 -10.73 -1.33
C VAL A 142 0.10 -10.81 -1.81
N ALA A 143 0.59 -9.71 -2.40
CA ALA A 143 1.94 -9.67 -2.91
C ALA A 143 2.80 -10.09 -1.72
N ASP A 144 3.65 -11.10 -1.93
CA ASP A 144 4.50 -11.64 -0.86
C ASP A 144 5.03 -10.44 -0.05
N PRO A 145 4.68 -10.31 1.24
CA PRO A 145 4.94 -9.11 2.02
C PRO A 145 6.42 -8.76 2.02
N ILE A 146 7.30 -9.76 1.87
CA ILE A 146 8.73 -9.60 1.67
C ILE A 146 9.00 -8.82 0.38
N VAL A 147 8.44 -9.28 -0.74
CA VAL A 147 8.58 -8.65 -2.07
C VAL A 147 7.97 -7.24 -2.09
N ALA A 148 6.85 -7.04 -1.40
CA ALA A 148 6.19 -5.73 -1.32
C ALA A 148 7.07 -4.70 -0.58
N ILE A 149 7.64 -5.09 0.56
CA ILE A 149 8.52 -4.23 1.37
C ILE A 149 9.83 -3.97 0.64
N GLU A 150 10.46 -4.99 0.04
CA GLU A 150 11.70 -4.81 -0.74
C GLU A 150 11.49 -3.89 -1.95
N LYS A 151 10.33 -3.95 -2.61
CA LYS A 151 9.98 -3.00 -3.67
C LYS A 151 9.80 -1.57 -3.14
N GLN A 152 9.19 -1.40 -1.96
CA GLN A 152 9.03 -0.09 -1.33
C GLN A 152 10.38 0.53 -0.97
N LEU A 153 11.33 -0.29 -0.51
CA LEU A 153 12.68 0.13 -0.16
C LEU A 153 13.60 0.28 -1.37
N GLY A 154 13.24 -0.32 -2.51
CA GLY A 154 14.05 -0.30 -3.73
C GLY A 154 15.32 -1.17 -3.66
N CYS A 155 15.40 -2.09 -2.69
CA CYS A 155 16.57 -2.95 -2.46
C CYS A 155 16.16 -4.33 -1.91
N PRO A 156 17.04 -5.37 -2.03
CA PRO A 156 16.80 -6.71 -1.49
C PRO A 156 17.04 -6.75 0.03
N PHE A 157 16.28 -5.93 0.76
CA PHE A 157 16.47 -5.63 2.18
C PHE A 157 16.55 -6.87 3.07
N TYR A 158 15.66 -7.86 2.91
CA TYR A 158 15.65 -9.02 3.81
C TYR A 158 16.79 -9.97 3.54
N THR A 159 17.22 -10.06 2.28
CA THR A 159 18.42 -10.83 1.92
C THR A 159 19.64 -10.19 2.57
N ASN A 160 19.83 -8.88 2.41
CA ASN A 160 20.94 -8.14 3.01
C ASN A 160 20.92 -8.25 4.54
N LEU A 161 19.75 -8.06 5.16
CA LEU A 161 19.61 -8.12 6.61
C LEU A 161 19.92 -9.53 7.15
N THR A 162 19.54 -10.58 6.42
CA THR A 162 19.86 -11.96 6.81
C THR A 162 21.37 -12.20 6.79
N GLU A 163 22.07 -11.70 5.78
CA GLU A 163 23.53 -11.80 5.69
C GLU A 163 24.24 -11.03 6.81
N ILE A 164 23.81 -9.80 7.08
CA ILE A 164 24.34 -8.98 8.17
C ILE A 164 24.11 -9.66 9.52
N ALA A 165 22.87 -10.11 9.78
CA ALA A 165 22.52 -10.80 11.01
C ALA A 165 23.32 -12.11 11.17
N ALA A 166 23.61 -12.83 10.08
CA ALA A 166 24.41 -14.05 10.12
C ALA A 166 25.86 -13.77 10.52
N CYS A 167 26.44 -12.64 10.09
CA CYS A 167 27.74 -12.17 10.56
C CYS A 167 27.67 -11.77 12.03
N GLN A 168 26.67 -10.97 12.42
CA GLN A 168 26.53 -10.46 13.79
C GLN A 168 26.41 -11.60 14.82
N VAL A 169 25.56 -12.59 14.53
CA VAL A 169 25.35 -13.73 15.43
C VAL A 169 26.59 -14.64 15.56
N GLN A 170 27.52 -14.60 14.60
CA GLN A 170 28.78 -15.33 14.74
C GLN A 170 29.68 -14.73 15.82
N GLU A 171 29.65 -13.41 15.98
CA GLU A 171 30.49 -12.68 16.94
C GLU A 171 29.87 -12.61 18.34
N LEU A 172 28.55 -12.50 18.42
CA LEU A 172 27.82 -12.40 19.70
C LEU A 172 27.83 -13.70 20.51
N ASN A 173 27.84 -13.60 21.84
CA ASN A 173 27.62 -14.77 22.69
C ASN A 173 26.16 -15.25 22.61
N ASN A 174 25.83 -16.45 23.12
CA ASN A 174 24.52 -17.04 22.90
C ASN A 174 23.34 -16.20 23.45
N PRO A 175 23.40 -15.66 24.69
CA PRO A 175 22.34 -14.77 25.18
C PRO A 175 22.20 -13.51 24.33
N GLN A 176 23.31 -12.87 23.93
CA GLN A 176 23.27 -11.68 23.08
C GLN A 176 22.72 -11.96 21.69
N ALA A 177 23.05 -13.11 21.10
CA ALA A 177 22.51 -13.53 19.82
C ALA A 177 21.00 -13.80 19.90
N ALA A 178 20.54 -14.44 20.97
CA ALA A 178 19.11 -14.68 21.21
C ALA A 178 18.36 -13.35 21.38
N ALA A 179 18.91 -12.45 22.20
CA ALA A 179 18.42 -11.10 22.41
C ALA A 179 18.33 -10.29 21.10
N TYR A 180 19.42 -10.24 20.33
CA TYR A 180 19.48 -9.57 19.03
C TYR A 180 18.39 -10.06 18.07
N LEU A 181 18.30 -11.37 17.87
CA LEU A 181 17.30 -11.97 16.98
C LEU A 181 15.88 -11.69 17.47
N GLY A 182 15.65 -11.80 18.78
CA GLY A 182 14.36 -11.53 19.41
C GLY A 182 13.89 -10.10 19.20
N VAL A 183 14.73 -9.11 19.52
CA VAL A 183 14.40 -7.68 19.40
C VAL A 183 14.25 -7.26 17.93
N LEU A 184 15.15 -7.73 17.05
CA LEU A 184 15.08 -7.45 15.62
C LEU A 184 13.76 -7.96 15.02
N LEU A 185 13.44 -9.24 15.25
CA LEU A 185 12.22 -9.87 14.73
C LEU A 185 10.96 -9.25 15.33
N ALA A 186 10.95 -8.98 16.64
CA ALA A 186 9.82 -8.35 17.30
C ALA A 186 9.50 -6.99 16.67
N GLY A 187 10.52 -6.17 16.42
CA GLY A 187 10.29 -4.85 15.81
C GLY A 187 9.91 -4.90 14.33
N LEU A 188 10.46 -5.84 13.54
CA LEU A 188 10.05 -6.05 12.14
C LEU A 188 8.59 -6.52 12.06
N VAL A 189 8.22 -7.51 12.86
CA VAL A 189 6.87 -8.09 12.88
C VAL A 189 5.85 -7.11 13.45
N LYS A 190 6.21 -6.35 14.48
CA LYS A 190 5.35 -5.29 15.03
C LYS A 190 5.06 -4.22 13.99
N ARG A 191 6.04 -3.86 13.15
CA ARG A 191 5.83 -2.91 12.05
C ARG A 191 5.04 -3.53 10.89
N HIS A 192 5.32 -4.78 10.56
CA HIS A 192 4.73 -5.50 9.43
C HIS A 192 4.14 -6.85 9.89
N PRO A 193 2.93 -6.87 10.48
CA PRO A 193 2.33 -8.10 11.01
C PRO A 193 2.17 -9.23 9.98
N ALA A 194 1.98 -8.88 8.71
CA ALA A 194 1.87 -9.84 7.59
C ALA A 194 3.11 -10.73 7.42
N LEU A 195 4.27 -10.34 7.98
CA LEU A 195 5.46 -11.20 8.00
C LEU A 195 5.23 -12.50 8.78
N GLN A 196 4.37 -12.49 9.82
CA GLN A 196 4.01 -13.71 10.54
C GLN A 196 3.26 -14.70 9.65
N ASP A 197 2.37 -14.20 8.78
CA ASP A 197 1.50 -15.04 7.96
C ASP A 197 2.27 -15.85 6.90
N VAL A 198 3.47 -15.38 6.53
CA VAL A 198 4.36 -16.06 5.55
C VAL A 198 5.50 -16.86 6.20
N ASP A 199 5.43 -17.04 7.53
CA ASP A 199 6.45 -17.74 8.31
C ASP A 199 7.86 -17.11 8.16
N PHE A 200 7.90 -15.79 7.99
CA PHE A 200 9.17 -15.05 7.88
C PHE A 200 10.06 -15.24 9.12
N PRO A 201 9.57 -15.14 10.38
CA PRO A 201 10.44 -15.26 11.55
C PRO A 201 11.20 -16.58 11.59
N THR A 202 10.53 -17.70 11.32
CA THR A 202 11.16 -19.02 11.29
C THR A 202 12.21 -19.11 10.19
N LYS A 203 11.88 -18.67 8.97
CA LYS A 203 12.81 -18.68 7.83
C LYS A 203 14.02 -17.80 8.09
N PHE A 204 13.82 -16.61 8.64
CA PHE A 204 14.88 -15.67 8.98
C PHE A 204 15.83 -16.29 10.01
N ILE A 205 15.31 -16.82 11.13
CA ILE A 205 16.12 -17.49 12.16
C ILE A 205 16.93 -18.65 11.56
N VAL A 206 16.29 -19.51 10.78
CA VAL A 206 16.95 -20.68 10.17
C VAL A 206 18.09 -20.25 9.26
N ASN A 207 17.86 -19.26 8.40
CA ASN A 207 18.86 -18.77 7.46
C ASN A 207 20.02 -18.07 8.18
N THR A 208 19.72 -17.22 9.16
CA THR A 208 20.73 -16.51 9.96
C THR A 208 21.64 -17.47 10.74
N LEU A 209 21.10 -18.59 11.22
CA LEU A 209 21.84 -19.56 12.03
C LEU A 209 22.50 -20.68 11.21
N GLN A 210 22.28 -20.77 9.89
CA GLN A 210 22.67 -21.90 9.05
C GLN A 210 24.19 -22.19 9.06
N GLY A 211 25.02 -21.18 9.30
CA GLY A 211 26.49 -21.30 9.34
C GLY A 211 27.09 -21.73 10.68
N LEU A 212 26.28 -21.89 11.74
CA LEU A 212 26.77 -22.16 13.10
C LEU A 212 26.78 -23.65 13.44
N PRO A 213 27.67 -24.10 14.35
CA PRO A 213 27.61 -25.45 14.90
C PRO A 213 26.26 -25.72 15.57
N GLN A 214 25.68 -26.91 15.33
CA GLN A 214 24.34 -27.29 15.83
C GLN A 214 24.18 -27.11 17.36
N GLN A 215 25.24 -27.34 18.13
CA GLN A 215 25.26 -27.12 19.57
C GLN A 215 25.03 -25.64 19.93
N ARG A 216 25.65 -24.72 19.18
CA ARG A 216 25.49 -23.28 19.35
C ARG A 216 24.09 -22.82 18.95
N VAL A 217 23.58 -23.31 17.81
CA VAL A 217 22.21 -23.06 17.36
C VAL A 217 21.20 -23.45 18.44
N THR A 218 21.35 -24.65 18.99
CA THR A 218 20.46 -25.16 20.06
C THR A 218 20.56 -24.32 21.33
N ALA A 219 21.76 -23.85 21.68
CA ALA A 219 21.96 -23.00 22.85
C ALA A 219 21.32 -21.61 22.68
N ILE A 220 21.42 -21.00 21.50
CA ILE A 220 20.79 -19.70 21.19
C ILE A 220 19.25 -19.82 21.23
N LEU A 221 18.68 -20.83 20.59
CA LEU A 221 17.22 -20.98 20.47
C LEU A 221 16.52 -21.34 21.79
N ASN A 222 17.24 -21.97 22.72
CA ASN A 222 16.70 -22.37 24.03
C ASN A 222 17.19 -21.44 25.15
N ASP A 223 17.76 -20.28 24.81
CA ASP A 223 18.19 -19.32 25.81
C ASP A 223 16.95 -18.79 26.56
N PRO A 224 16.93 -18.86 27.91
CA PRO A 224 15.76 -18.51 28.71
C PRO A 224 15.59 -17.00 28.91
N GLU A 225 16.38 -16.13 28.27
CA GLU A 225 16.32 -14.68 28.43
C GLU A 225 14.89 -14.14 28.15
N THR A 226 14.14 -13.86 29.22
CA THR A 226 12.75 -13.40 29.16
C THR A 226 12.61 -11.88 28.99
N ASP A 227 13.69 -11.13 29.16
CA ASP A 227 13.74 -9.67 29.02
C ASP A 227 15.13 -9.23 28.47
N PRO A 228 15.42 -9.53 27.20
CA PRO A 228 16.73 -9.30 26.63
C PRO A 228 17.03 -7.80 26.53
N GLN A 229 17.85 -7.28 27.43
CA GLN A 229 18.44 -5.96 27.28
C GLN A 229 19.50 -6.01 26.18
N PHE A 230 19.14 -5.53 24.99
CA PHE A 230 20.03 -5.45 23.85
C PHE A 230 20.22 -3.98 23.45
N ASP A 231 21.43 -3.63 23.05
CA ASP A 231 21.70 -2.29 22.54
C ASP A 231 21.04 -2.13 21.16
N GLU A 232 19.87 -1.47 21.12
CA GLU A 232 19.10 -1.22 19.90
C GLU A 232 19.91 -0.42 18.85
N VAL A 233 21.00 0.26 19.24
CA VAL A 233 21.89 0.96 18.30
C VAL A 233 22.46 0.01 17.25
N ILE A 234 22.80 -1.23 17.63
CA ILE A 234 23.31 -2.23 16.71
C ILE A 234 22.23 -2.60 15.68
N ILE A 235 20.97 -2.74 16.13
CA ILE A 235 19.84 -3.01 15.24
C ILE A 235 19.64 -1.86 14.24
N PHE A 236 19.76 -0.61 14.68
CA PHE A 236 19.64 0.54 13.78
C PHE A 236 20.72 0.54 12.70
N GLN A 237 21.97 0.26 13.07
CA GLN A 237 23.08 0.19 12.12
C GLN A 237 22.86 -0.93 11.09
N ASP A 238 22.45 -2.11 11.54
CA ASP A 238 22.19 -3.25 10.67
C ASP A 238 21.01 -3.01 9.72
N LEU A 239 19.93 -2.39 10.19
CA LEU A 239 18.78 -2.03 9.37
C LEU A 239 19.14 -0.99 8.30
N LEU A 240 19.94 0.03 8.65
CA LEU A 240 20.43 1.03 7.70
C LEU A 240 21.34 0.40 6.65
N ALA A 241 22.29 -0.43 7.08
CA ALA A 241 23.19 -1.15 6.18
C ALA A 241 22.42 -2.09 5.24
N ALA A 242 21.38 -2.78 5.74
CA ALA A 242 20.53 -3.64 4.93
C ALA A 242 19.76 -2.87 3.84
N MET A 243 19.44 -1.59 4.06
CA MET A 243 18.84 -0.70 3.07
C MET A 243 19.83 -0.15 2.03
N ALA A 244 21.10 -0.57 2.07
CA ALA A 244 22.18 -0.11 1.20
C ALA A 244 22.47 1.41 1.28
N GLU A 245 22.22 2.00 2.45
CA GLU A 245 22.66 3.37 2.74
C GLU A 245 24.17 3.38 3.05
N PRO A 246 24.92 4.42 2.65
CA PRO A 246 26.35 4.52 2.94
C PRO A 246 26.62 4.51 4.46
N GLU A 247 27.72 3.86 4.85
CA GLU A 247 28.16 3.74 6.24
C GLU A 247 28.23 5.10 6.95
N MET A 248 27.81 5.09 8.21
CA MET A 248 27.89 6.22 9.13
C MET A 248 29.35 6.68 9.26
N SER A 249 29.68 7.88 8.80
CA SER A 249 30.94 8.49 9.21
C SER A 249 30.84 8.81 10.71
N GLU A 250 31.83 8.41 11.51
CA GLU A 250 31.90 8.68 12.96
C GLU A 250 31.89 10.19 13.32
N THR A 251 31.87 11.07 12.31
CA THR A 251 32.06 12.52 12.42
C THR A 251 30.81 13.35 12.13
N GLU A 252 29.69 12.77 11.70
CA GLU A 252 28.43 13.51 11.52
C GLU A 252 27.39 13.02 12.52
N ASP A 253 26.85 13.97 13.28
CA ASP A 253 25.82 13.76 14.30
C ASP A 253 24.76 12.76 13.84
N CYS A 254 24.56 11.75 14.68
CA CYS A 254 23.55 10.71 14.50
C CYS A 254 22.20 11.32 14.09
N ASN A 255 21.53 10.65 13.15
CA ASN A 255 20.13 10.85 12.77
C ASN A 255 19.87 12.02 11.80
N SER A 256 20.31 11.89 10.54
CA SER A 256 19.60 12.63 9.51
C SER A 256 18.13 12.21 9.55
N LEU A 257 17.24 13.20 9.62
CA LEU A 257 15.79 12.99 9.70
C LEU A 257 15.27 12.00 8.63
N GLU A 258 15.92 11.99 7.46
CA GLU A 258 15.61 11.10 6.35
C GLU A 258 15.93 9.62 6.66
N GLN A 259 17.02 9.33 7.35
CA GLN A 259 17.37 7.97 7.79
C GLN A 259 16.39 7.45 8.85
N LEU A 260 15.99 8.30 9.80
CA LEU A 260 14.96 7.92 10.79
C LEU A 260 13.61 7.64 10.13
N LYS A 261 13.22 8.45 9.13
CA LYS A 261 12.00 8.20 8.35
C LYS A 261 12.05 6.87 7.61
N LYS A 262 13.20 6.51 7.02
CA LYS A 262 13.39 5.21 6.36
C LYS A 262 13.31 4.06 7.36
N LEU A 263 13.98 4.17 8.50
CA LEU A 263 13.90 3.17 9.57
C LEU A 263 12.46 2.95 10.07
N ASP A 264 11.69 4.04 10.25
CA ASP A 264 10.28 3.95 10.62
C ASP A 264 9.47 3.16 9.59
N THR A 265 9.86 3.11 8.31
CA THR A 265 9.13 2.30 7.32
C THR A 265 9.26 0.79 7.54
N VAL A 266 10.32 0.31 8.20
CA VAL A 266 10.64 -1.12 8.29
C VAL A 266 10.60 -1.68 9.69
N TRP A 267 10.83 -0.87 10.72
CA TRP A 267 11.03 -1.36 12.07
C TRP A 267 10.38 -0.46 13.13
N CYS A 268 9.82 -1.07 14.18
CA CYS A 268 9.21 -0.38 15.31
C CYS A 268 9.75 -0.91 16.64
N GLY A 269 10.67 -0.17 17.25
CA GLY A 269 11.27 -0.49 18.55
C GLY A 269 10.37 -0.21 19.74
N GLU A 270 10.98 -0.18 20.94
CA GLU A 270 10.34 0.37 22.14
C GLU A 270 10.18 1.89 22.07
N TYR A 271 11.19 2.57 21.52
CA TYR A 271 11.10 3.99 21.20
C TYR A 271 10.26 4.19 19.94
N ARG A 272 9.20 4.99 20.03
CA ARG A 272 8.38 5.38 18.87
C ARG A 272 9.20 6.32 18.00
N LEU A 273 9.95 5.78 17.05
CA LEU A 273 10.74 6.54 16.08
C LEU A 273 9.90 7.62 15.39
N ALA A 274 8.63 7.34 15.09
CA ALA A 274 7.66 8.32 14.61
C ALA A 274 7.49 9.56 15.52
N GLU A 275 7.54 9.41 16.84
CA GLU A 275 7.42 10.53 17.80
C GLU A 275 8.72 11.35 17.87
N ILE A 276 9.86 10.70 17.71
CA ILE A 276 11.18 11.36 17.63
C ILE A 276 11.29 12.14 16.32
N VAL A 277 10.89 11.55 15.19
CA VAL A 277 10.82 12.20 13.87
C VAL A 277 9.89 13.41 13.92
N ALA A 278 8.68 13.27 14.50
CA ALA A 278 7.74 14.37 14.63
C ALA A 278 8.29 15.53 15.48
N SER A 279 8.98 15.20 16.58
CA SER A 279 9.58 16.20 17.48
C SER A 279 10.77 16.93 16.83
N LEU A 280 11.59 16.23 16.04
CA LEU A 280 12.70 16.84 15.29
C LEU A 280 12.18 17.72 14.13
N GLU A 281 11.07 17.34 13.50
CA GLU A 281 10.41 18.16 12.47
C GLU A 281 9.85 19.47 13.03
N GLU A 282 9.24 19.44 14.23
CA GLU A 282 8.78 20.65 14.91
C GLU A 282 9.93 21.59 15.27
N LEU A 283 11.04 21.05 15.79
CA LEU A 283 12.25 21.83 16.12
C LEU A 283 12.96 22.42 14.89
N SER A 284 12.88 21.77 13.73
CA SER A 284 13.47 22.27 12.48
C SER A 284 12.68 23.40 11.81
N ARG A 285 11.46 23.68 12.29
CA ARG A 285 10.56 24.72 11.76
C ARG A 285 10.57 26.02 12.58
N GLU A 286 11.24 26.04 13.72
CA GLU A 286 11.53 27.25 14.53
C GLU A 286 12.86 27.89 14.12
#